data_AF-A0A9Q0PCD8-F1
#
_entry.id   AF-A0A9Q0PCD8-F1
#
_cell.length_a   1.000
_cell.length_b   1.000
_cell.length_c   1.000
_cell.angle_alpha   90.00
_cell.angle_beta   90.00
_cell.angle_gamma   90.00
#
_symmetry.space_group_name_H-M   'P 1'
#
loop_
_entity.id
_entity.type
_entity.pdbx_description
1 polymer ?
#
loop_
_entity_poly.entity_id
_entity_poly.type
_entity_poly.pdbx_seq_one_letter_code
_entity_poly.pdbx_strand_id
1 'polypeptide(L)'
;MQLLKRITIPEIKNHPWFLKNLPIELMEGRSWQSNEVNIPSQSIEEVLSMIQEASKPVFLSKAADHLLGGSMDLDDLDPNADPEDIETSGDFVCPL
;
A
#
# COMPACT_ATOMS: atom_id res chain seq x y z
N MET A 1 39.33 18.72 -9.57
CA MET A 1 38.33 19.10 -8.56
C MET A 1 38.31 18.04 -7.48
N GLN A 2 38.22 18.40 -6.20
CA GLN A 2 37.85 17.42 -5.16
C GLN A 2 36.33 17.34 -5.10
N LEU A 3 35.78 16.12 -5.16
CA LEU A 3 34.36 15.90 -4.86
C LEU A 3 34.17 16.02 -3.34
N LEU A 4 33.26 16.89 -2.89
CA LEU A 4 32.85 16.89 -1.49
C LEU A 4 32.13 15.57 -1.18
N LYS A 5 32.82 14.65 -0.50
CA LYS A 5 32.19 13.46 0.06
C LYS A 5 31.21 13.89 1.15
N ARG A 6 29.93 13.56 0.98
CA ARG A 6 28.93 13.78 2.03
C ARG A 6 29.28 12.95 3.26
N ILE A 7 29.10 13.53 4.45
CA ILE A 7 29.14 12.78 5.72
C ILE A 7 27.96 11.81 5.80
N THR A 8 28.18 10.70 6.50
CA THR A 8 27.22 9.61 6.69
C THR A 8 26.37 9.80 7.95
N ILE A 9 25.27 9.05 8.07
CA ILE A 9 24.41 9.11 9.26
C ILE A 9 25.16 8.76 10.57
N PRO A 10 26.06 7.76 10.64
CA PRO A 10 26.90 7.55 11.82
C PRO A 10 27.81 8.73 12.16
N GLU A 11 28.41 9.40 11.16
CA GLU A 11 29.24 10.59 11.39
C GLU A 11 28.39 11.76 11.91
N ILE A 12 27.15 11.92 11.44
CA ILE A 12 26.19 12.91 11.95
C ILE A 12 25.77 12.60 13.39
N LYS A 13 25.39 11.35 13.70
CA LYS A 13 24.97 10.93 15.06
C LYS A 13 26.06 11.16 16.11
N ASN A 14 27.34 11.03 15.74
CA ASN A 14 28.47 11.28 16.62
C ASN A 14 28.93 12.76 16.64
N HIS A 15 28.35 13.64 15.82
CA HIS A 15 28.84 15.01 15.70
C HIS A 15 28.44 15.88 16.91
N PRO A 16 29.36 16.63 17.55
CA PRO A 16 29.07 17.39 18.77
C PRO A 16 27.90 18.37 18.67
N TRP A 17 27.66 18.97 17.49
CA TRP A 17 26.51 19.85 17.26
C TRP A 17 25.17 19.11 17.30
N PHE A 18 25.11 17.88 16.80
CA PHE A 18 23.91 17.05 16.81
C PHE A 18 23.56 16.62 18.25
N LEU A 19 24.58 16.20 19.01
CA LEU A 19 24.43 15.78 20.40
C LEU A 19 24.05 16.94 21.35
N LYS A 20 24.50 18.18 21.07
CA LYS A 20 24.36 19.33 22.00
C LYS A 20 22.92 19.64 22.43
N ASN A 21 21.94 19.41 21.55
CA ASN A 21 20.52 19.62 21.85
C ASN A 21 19.67 18.40 21.44
N LEU A 22 20.25 17.19 21.40
CA LEU A 22 19.50 15.98 21.07
C LEU A 22 18.43 15.75 22.15
N PRO A 23 17.14 15.62 21.79
CA PRO A 23 16.11 15.26 22.75
C PRO A 23 16.45 13.93 23.42
N ILE A 24 16.14 13.82 24.72
CA ILE A 24 16.29 12.59 25.51
C ILE A 24 15.57 11.39 24.89
N GLU A 25 14.56 11.65 24.05
CA GLU A 25 13.72 10.74 23.26
C GLU A 25 14.47 10.11 22.08
N LEU A 26 15.44 10.82 21.50
CA LEU A 26 16.19 10.39 20.32
C LEU A 26 17.59 9.84 20.68
N MET A 27 17.85 9.67 21.98
CA MET A 27 19.13 9.18 22.50
C MET A 27 19.11 7.67 22.66
N GLU A 28 20.00 7.01 21.93
CA GLU A 28 20.13 5.56 21.83
C GLU A 28 20.29 4.89 23.21
N GLY A 29 19.52 3.82 23.45
CA GLY A 29 19.48 3.15 24.76
C GLY A 29 18.50 3.75 25.77
N ARG A 30 17.82 4.86 25.46
CA ARG A 30 16.63 5.30 26.21
C ARG A 30 15.38 4.96 25.40
N SER A 31 14.59 4.01 25.89
CA SER A 31 13.20 3.90 25.46
C SER A 31 12.47 5.12 26.04
N TRP A 32 12.13 6.10 25.18
CA TRP A 32 10.81 6.67 25.35
C TRP A 32 9.82 5.53 25.15
N GLN A 33 8.99 5.34 26.15
CA GLN A 33 7.79 4.55 26.02
C GLN A 33 6.82 5.45 25.26
N SER A 34 6.68 5.25 23.95
CA SER A 34 5.56 5.84 23.25
C SER A 34 4.30 5.15 23.77
N ASN A 35 3.67 5.76 24.77
CA ASN A 35 2.30 5.49 25.16
C ASN A 35 1.36 6.02 24.06
N GLU A 36 1.60 5.59 22.83
CA GLU A 36 0.72 5.68 21.67
C GLU A 36 -0.43 4.69 21.87
N VAL A 37 -1.20 4.92 22.93
CA VAL A 37 -2.44 4.20 23.29
C VAL A 37 -3.54 4.35 22.23
N ASN A 38 -3.25 5.03 21.13
CA ASN A 38 -4.07 5.23 19.95
C ASN A 38 -3.53 4.49 18.70
N ILE A 39 -2.41 3.76 18.81
CA ILE A 39 -1.97 2.76 17.84
C ILE A 39 -2.31 1.38 18.42
N PRO A 40 -3.30 0.66 17.86
CA PRO A 40 -3.61 -0.69 18.35
C PRO A 40 -2.41 -1.61 18.09
N SER A 41 -1.92 -2.27 19.15
CA SER A 41 -0.83 -3.23 19.05
C SER A 41 -1.33 -4.55 18.46
N GLN A 42 -1.44 -4.60 17.13
CA GLN A 42 -1.85 -5.80 16.40
C GLN A 42 -0.64 -6.70 16.09
N SER A 43 -0.86 -8.02 16.13
CA SER A 43 0.13 -9.00 15.72
C SER A 43 0.22 -9.12 14.19
N ILE A 44 1.32 -9.67 13.68
CA ILE A 44 1.50 -9.91 12.23
C ILE A 44 0.44 -10.92 11.73
N GLU A 45 0.13 -11.90 12.56
CA GLU A 45 -0.88 -12.93 12.31
C GLU A 45 -2.30 -12.34 12.25
N GLU A 46 -2.64 -11.39 13.13
CA GLU A 46 -3.91 -10.67 13.08
C GLU A 46 -4.04 -9.83 11.80
N VAL A 47 -2.98 -9.09 11.43
CA VAL A 47 -2.95 -8.29 10.19
C VAL A 47 -3.12 -9.18 8.96
N LEU A 48 -2.41 -10.32 8.89
CA LEU A 48 -2.57 -11.28 7.80
C LEU A 48 -3.96 -11.91 7.77
N SER A 49 -4.56 -12.21 8.92
CA SER A 49 -5.92 -12.75 9.02
C SER A 49 -6.97 -11.75 8.50
N MET A 50 -6.87 -10.46 8.85
CA MET A 50 -7.75 -9.42 8.31
C MET A 50 -7.59 -9.24 6.80
N ILE A 51 -6.36 -9.30 6.27
CA ILE A 51 -6.10 -9.23 4.82
C ILE A 51 -6.72 -10.44 4.11
N GLN A 52 -6.59 -11.64 4.67
CA GLN A 52 -7.19 -12.86 4.12
C GLN A 52 -8.73 -12.83 4.19
N GLU A 53 -9.31 -12.25 5.25
CA GLU A 53 -10.75 -12.02 5.39
C GLU A 53 -11.27 -11.05 4.32
N ALA A 54 -10.64 -9.89 4.17
CA ALA A 54 -11.00 -8.86 3.19
C ALA A 54 -10.78 -9.30 1.74
N SER A 55 -9.92 -10.29 1.49
CA SER A 55 -9.67 -10.88 0.17
C SER A 55 -10.72 -11.91 -0.26
N LYS A 56 -11.69 -12.26 0.60
CA LYS A 56 -12.79 -13.18 0.24
C LYS A 56 -13.76 -12.48 -0.73
N PRO A 57 -14.12 -13.08 -1.87
CA PRO A 57 -15.12 -12.50 -2.76
C PRO A 57 -16.48 -12.42 -2.06
N VAL A 58 -17.12 -11.25 -2.13
CA VAL A 58 -18.46 -11.07 -1.55
C VAL A 58 -19.47 -11.88 -2.37
N PHE A 59 -19.93 -12.99 -1.80
CA PHE A 59 -21.08 -13.74 -2.34
C PHE A 59 -22.37 -12.93 -2.12
N LEU A 60 -22.60 -11.97 -3.03
CA LEU A 60 -23.89 -11.33 -3.23
C LEU A 60 -24.91 -12.44 -3.54
N SER A 61 -25.82 -12.71 -2.58
CA SER A 61 -26.95 -13.59 -2.87
C SER A 61 -27.82 -12.96 -3.95
N LYS A 62 -28.43 -13.78 -4.81
CA LYS A 62 -29.18 -13.40 -6.03
C LYS A 62 -30.37 -12.43 -5.84
N ALA A 63 -30.63 -11.98 -4.61
CA ALA A 63 -31.54 -10.89 -4.29
C ALA A 63 -30.90 -9.49 -4.38
N ALA A 64 -29.56 -9.39 -4.37
CA ALA A 64 -28.82 -8.12 -4.40
C ALA A 64 -28.48 -7.64 -5.82
N ASP A 65 -28.47 -8.53 -6.80
CA ASP A 65 -28.23 -8.21 -8.22
C ASP A 65 -29.21 -7.12 -8.71
N HIS A 66 -30.44 -7.13 -8.19
CA HIS A 66 -31.50 -6.17 -8.49
C HIS A 66 -31.35 -4.79 -7.80
N LEU A 67 -30.31 -4.60 -6.97
CA LEU A 67 -30.03 -3.35 -6.25
C LEU A 67 -28.74 -2.65 -6.71
N LEU A 68 -27.85 -3.37 -7.41
CA LEU A 68 -26.64 -2.80 -8.02
C LEU A 68 -26.64 -2.90 -9.56
N GLY A 69 -27.43 -3.81 -10.14
CA GLY A 69 -27.75 -3.84 -11.56
C GLY A 69 -28.81 -2.79 -11.90
N GLY A 70 -28.38 -1.55 -12.16
CA GLY A 70 -29.25 -0.51 -12.71
C GLY A 70 -29.79 -0.94 -14.07
N SER A 71 -31.12 -0.99 -14.20
CA SER A 71 -31.81 -1.58 -15.37
C SER A 71 -31.31 -1.02 -16.70
N MET A 72 -30.65 -1.89 -17.46
CA MET A 72 -30.50 -1.82 -18.91
C MET A 72 -31.00 -3.15 -19.46
N ASP A 73 -31.87 -3.11 -20.46
CA ASP A 73 -32.29 -4.31 -21.19
C ASP A 73 -31.06 -4.92 -21.90
N LEU A 74 -30.79 -6.20 -21.63
CA LEU A 74 -29.69 -6.95 -22.25
C LEU A 74 -30.19 -8.06 -23.19
N ASP A 75 -31.44 -7.97 -23.64
CA ASP A 75 -32.04 -8.86 -24.64
C ASP A 75 -31.46 -8.63 -26.07
N ASP A 76 -30.72 -7.54 -26.28
CA ASP A 76 -30.03 -7.17 -27.54
C ASP A 76 -28.59 -7.73 -27.66
N LEU A 77 -28.15 -8.64 -26.77
CA LEU A 77 -26.83 -9.28 -26.87
C LEU A 77 -26.86 -10.47 -27.85
N ASP A 78 -26.51 -10.22 -29.11
CA ASP A 78 -26.35 -11.26 -30.14
C ASP A 78 -25.29 -12.32 -29.73
N PRO A 79 -25.66 -13.60 -29.55
CA PRO A 79 -24.73 -14.65 -29.17
C PRO A 79 -23.75 -15.07 -30.29
N ASN A 80 -23.82 -14.43 -31.47
CA ASN A 80 -22.90 -14.64 -32.59
C ASN A 80 -21.78 -13.59 -32.67
N ALA A 81 -21.67 -12.67 -31.70
CA ALA A 81 -20.56 -11.73 -31.62
C ALA A 81 -19.23 -12.46 -31.36
N ASP A 82 -18.31 -12.39 -32.32
CA ASP A 82 -17.02 -13.09 -32.28
C ASP A 82 -16.08 -12.48 -31.21
N PRO A 83 -15.61 -13.24 -30.20
CA PRO A 83 -14.74 -12.72 -29.15
C PRO A 83 -13.30 -12.42 -29.61
N GLU A 84 -12.91 -12.78 -30.83
CA GLU A 84 -11.54 -12.58 -31.34
C GLU A 84 -11.24 -11.13 -31.77
N ASP A 85 -12.24 -10.26 -31.98
CA ASP A 85 -12.06 -8.86 -32.42
C ASP A 85 -11.69 -7.89 -31.27
N ILE A 86 -10.73 -8.30 -30.44
CA ILE A 86 -10.08 -7.45 -29.42
C ILE A 86 -8.59 -7.30 -29.80
N GLU A 87 -8.34 -6.59 -30.90
CA GLU A 87 -6.98 -6.18 -31.28
C GLU A 87 -6.39 -5.27 -30.18
N THR A 88 -5.60 -5.89 -29.30
CA THR A 88 -4.90 -5.21 -28.20
C THR A 88 -3.72 -4.39 -28.73
N SER A 89 -4.05 -3.29 -29.39
CA SER A 89 -3.12 -2.32 -29.98
C SER A 89 -2.50 -1.45 -28.87
N GLY A 90 -1.37 -1.90 -28.33
CA GLY A 90 -0.76 -1.28 -27.13
C GLY A 90 0.67 -1.70 -26.82
N ASP A 91 1.56 -1.76 -27.83
CA ASP A 91 3.00 -1.99 -27.62
C ASP A 91 3.64 -0.81 -26.85
N PHE A 92 3.85 -0.99 -25.54
CA PHE A 92 4.49 0.00 -24.68
C PHE A 92 6.00 -0.24 -24.60
N VAL A 93 6.73 0.25 -25.62
CA VAL A 93 8.19 0.20 -25.67
C VAL A 93 8.78 1.13 -24.59
N CYS A 94 9.29 0.54 -23.50
CA CYS A 94 10.11 1.24 -22.52
C CYS A 94 11.51 1.54 -23.10
N PRO A 95 11.96 2.80 -23.19
CA PRO A 95 13.35 3.13 -23.48
C PRO A 95 14.28 2.72 -22.31
N LEU A 96 15.50 2.28 -22.66
CA LEU A 96 16.61 2.03 -21.73
C LEU A 96 17.55 3.24 -21.63
#